data_AF-A0A1W9GMF8-F1
#
_entry.id   AF-A0A1W9GMF8-F1
#
_cell.length_a   1.000
_cell.length_b   1.000
_cell.length_c   1.000
_cell.angle_alpha   90.00
_cell.angle_beta   90.00
_cell.angle_gamma   90.00
#
_symmetry.space_group_name_H-M   'P 1'
#
loop_
_entity.id
_entity.type
_entity.pdbx_description
1 polymer ?
#
loop_
_entity_poly.entity_id
_entity_poly.type
_entity_poly.pdbx_seq_one_letter_code
_entity_poly.pdbx_strand_id
1 'polypeptide(L)'
;MGRPQAVRDRKSALRIFTYYPITDWSSYFSKLVSPENGEDVYTFTRNGTNIRYSFSYTADPNDQREDRPLFVRLVDIELSPPVPIDQLPSLIPEFRPSAEQASPAFRSNIWVLLFKGTPSPEARFIIREQEKDRLDWLLSYQLFSMQGLPDRLTRSVLIDRVEISAQSLQLVTQRQRHTHEPILNPYCGEFIRQSAVPVSPAKTIPVPKYAE
;
A
#
# COMPACT_ATOMS: atom_id res chain seq x y z
N MET A 1 -19.04 8.91 -0.02
CA MET A 1 -18.36 10.21 -0.19
C MET A 1 -19.16 11.02 -1.21
N GLY A 2 -19.19 12.35 -1.15
CA GLY A 2 -20.02 13.21 -2.03
C GLY A 2 -19.51 13.26 -3.48
N ARG A 3 -19.64 14.39 -4.18
CA ARG A 3 -18.94 14.61 -5.47
C ARG A 3 -17.44 14.82 -5.26
N PRO A 4 -16.56 14.38 -6.18
CA PRO A 4 -15.11 14.59 -6.06
C PRO A 4 -14.79 16.09 -6.08
N GLN A 5 -13.78 16.47 -5.29
CA GLN A 5 -13.29 17.85 -5.25
C GLN A 5 -12.38 18.15 -6.44
N ALA A 6 -11.72 17.13 -6.98
CA ALA A 6 -11.00 17.22 -8.24
C ALA A 6 -11.11 15.89 -9.00
N VAL A 7 -11.21 15.99 -10.32
CA VAL A 7 -11.05 14.87 -11.26
C VAL A 7 -9.79 15.18 -12.06
N ARG A 8 -8.75 14.34 -11.96
CA ARG A 8 -7.45 14.59 -12.61
C ARG A 8 -7.13 13.51 -13.65
N ASP A 9 -6.43 13.93 -14.70
CA ASP A 9 -5.72 13.04 -15.62
C ASP A 9 -4.25 12.92 -15.15
N ARG A 10 -3.74 11.70 -15.02
CA ARG A 10 -2.68 11.32 -14.05
C ARG A 10 -1.28 11.84 -14.43
N LYS A 11 -0.89 13.03 -13.98
CA LYS A 11 0.50 13.56 -14.13
C LYS A 11 1.40 13.47 -12.89
N SER A 12 0.92 13.06 -11.72
CA SER A 12 1.71 13.25 -10.49
C SER A 12 1.41 12.22 -9.39
N ALA A 13 2.01 11.04 -9.49
CA ALA A 13 2.30 10.19 -8.33
C ALA A 13 3.63 9.47 -8.59
N LEU A 14 4.53 9.50 -7.61
CA LEU A 14 5.90 8.98 -7.65
C LEU A 14 5.97 7.59 -8.31
N ARG A 15 6.71 7.50 -9.42
CA ARG A 15 6.92 6.24 -10.15
C ARG A 15 8.14 5.51 -9.62
N ILE A 16 7.93 4.27 -9.20
CA ILE A 16 8.99 3.26 -9.24
C ILE A 16 9.33 3.07 -10.72
N PHE A 17 10.56 3.38 -11.12
CA PHE A 17 11.01 3.18 -12.49
C PHE A 17 11.24 1.69 -12.74
N THR A 18 10.30 1.03 -13.43
CA THR A 18 10.61 -0.20 -14.17
C THR A 18 11.16 0.21 -15.53
N TYR A 19 12.41 -0.14 -15.83
CA TYR A 19 13.01 0.14 -17.14
C TYR A 19 12.35 -0.73 -18.20
N TYR A 20 11.55 -0.11 -19.07
CA TYR A 20 11.02 -0.76 -20.27
C TYR A 20 12.02 -0.63 -21.43
N PRO A 21 12.16 -1.66 -22.29
CA PRO A 21 12.88 -1.55 -23.55
C PRO A 21 12.30 -0.44 -24.43
N ILE A 22 13.15 0.28 -25.20
CA ILE A 22 12.75 1.40 -26.09
C ILE A 22 11.54 1.07 -26.99
N THR A 23 11.38 -0.19 -27.40
CA THR A 23 10.26 -0.67 -28.23
C THR A 23 8.90 -0.59 -27.54
N ASP A 24 8.87 -0.70 -26.20
CA ASP A 24 7.65 -0.76 -25.41
C ASP A 24 7.22 0.62 -24.89
N TRP A 25 8.08 1.64 -25.07
CA TRP A 25 7.82 2.99 -24.60
C TRP A 25 6.62 3.65 -25.27
N SER A 26 6.33 3.33 -26.53
CA SER A 26 5.17 3.90 -27.24
C SER A 26 3.84 3.39 -26.68
N SER A 27 3.77 2.09 -26.34
CA SER A 27 2.62 1.45 -25.70
C SER A 27 2.47 1.89 -24.24
N TYR A 28 3.58 2.08 -23.54
CA TYR A 28 3.57 2.67 -22.21
C TYR A 28 3.05 4.11 -22.24
N PHE A 29 3.58 4.98 -23.11
CA PHE A 29 3.13 6.36 -23.24
C PHE A 29 1.68 6.48 -23.67
N SER A 30 1.19 5.65 -24.59
CA SER A 30 -0.21 5.69 -25.01
C SER A 30 -1.16 5.33 -23.87
N LYS A 31 -0.82 4.32 -23.05
CA LYS A 31 -1.58 3.98 -21.82
C LYS A 31 -1.52 5.05 -20.74
N LEU A 32 -0.47 5.88 -20.78
CA LEU A 32 -0.19 6.92 -19.81
C LEU A 32 -0.82 8.27 -20.14
N VAL A 33 -1.14 8.47 -21.42
CA VAL A 33 -1.75 9.68 -21.99
C VAL A 33 -3.22 9.42 -22.36
N SER A 34 -3.71 8.19 -22.21
CA SER A 34 -5.12 7.86 -22.44
C SER A 34 -5.98 8.42 -21.29
N PRO A 35 -7.02 9.23 -21.57
CA PRO A 35 -7.91 9.83 -20.57
C PRO A 35 -8.78 8.82 -19.79
N GLU A 36 -8.55 7.52 -19.99
CA GLU A 36 -9.41 6.43 -19.51
C GLU A 36 -9.18 6.04 -18.04
N ASN A 37 -8.17 6.63 -17.38
CA ASN A 37 -7.87 6.38 -15.96
C ASN A 37 -7.99 7.67 -15.17
N GLY A 38 -9.23 8.16 -15.00
CA GLY A 38 -9.50 9.33 -14.15
C GLY A 38 -9.02 9.09 -12.71
N GLU A 39 -8.64 10.16 -12.03
CA GLU A 39 -8.38 10.17 -10.59
C GLU A 39 -9.42 11.03 -9.90
N ASP A 40 -10.29 10.42 -9.08
CA ASP A 40 -11.20 11.16 -8.23
C ASP A 40 -10.51 11.47 -6.90
N VAL A 41 -10.49 12.75 -6.52
CA VAL A 41 -9.84 13.21 -5.29
C VAL A 41 -10.87 13.77 -4.31
N TYR A 42 -10.79 13.32 -3.06
CA TYR A 42 -11.63 13.77 -1.95
C TYR A 42 -10.76 14.14 -0.76
N THR A 43 -10.94 15.34 -0.21
CA THR A 43 -10.22 15.78 0.99
C THR A 43 -11.20 16.07 2.11
N PHE A 44 -10.89 15.58 3.29
CA PHE A 44 -11.66 15.83 4.50
C PHE A 44 -10.77 15.92 5.73
N THR A 45 -11.29 16.54 6.78
CA THR A 45 -10.61 16.58 8.07
C THR A 45 -11.35 15.66 9.05
N ARG A 46 -10.64 14.73 9.69
CA ARG A 46 -11.16 13.88 10.77
C ARG A 46 -10.20 13.95 11.95
N ASN A 47 -10.72 14.28 13.13
CA ASN A 47 -9.94 14.38 14.37
C ASN A 47 -8.68 15.27 14.25
N GLY A 48 -8.76 16.35 13.48
CA GLY A 48 -7.63 17.26 13.25
C GLY A 48 -6.61 16.81 12.19
N THR A 49 -6.78 15.62 11.62
CA THR A 49 -5.97 15.13 10.50
C THR A 49 -6.65 15.43 9.17
N ASN A 50 -5.93 16.05 8.24
CA ASN A 50 -6.35 16.17 6.86
C ASN A 50 -6.09 14.86 6.14
N ILE A 51 -7.11 14.35 5.47
CA ILE A 51 -7.09 13.05 4.81
C ILE A 51 -7.50 13.26 3.36
N ARG A 52 -6.61 12.89 2.44
CA ARG A 52 -6.84 13.00 0.99
C ARG A 52 -6.94 11.62 0.38
N TYR A 53 -8.12 11.29 -0.14
CA TYR A 53 -8.35 10.09 -0.92
C TYR A 53 -8.14 10.40 -2.40
N SER A 54 -7.53 9.46 -3.09
CA SER A 54 -7.32 9.44 -4.52
C SER A 54 -7.74 8.07 -5.03
N PHE A 55 -8.71 8.04 -5.93
CA PHE A 55 -9.21 6.80 -6.54
C PHE A 55 -8.68 6.69 -7.94
N SER A 56 -7.87 5.68 -8.21
CA SER A 56 -7.49 5.31 -9.57
C SER A 56 -8.42 4.21 -10.08
N TYR A 57 -8.95 4.40 -11.28
CA TYR A 57 -9.84 3.43 -11.91
C TYR A 57 -9.16 2.63 -13.02
N THR A 58 -9.82 1.55 -13.44
CA THR A 58 -9.51 0.79 -14.65
C THR A 58 -10.82 0.36 -15.30
N ALA A 59 -10.85 0.33 -16.63
CA ALA A 59 -11.95 -0.28 -17.37
C ALA A 59 -11.78 -1.80 -17.43
N ASP A 60 -12.87 -2.54 -17.66
CA ASP A 60 -12.76 -3.94 -18.11
C ASP A 60 -12.20 -3.94 -19.55
N PRO A 61 -11.04 -4.55 -19.81
CA PRO A 61 -10.48 -4.62 -21.16
C PRO A 61 -11.35 -5.40 -22.16
N ASN A 62 -12.28 -6.23 -21.69
CA ASN A 62 -13.22 -6.95 -22.56
C ASN A 62 -14.47 -6.13 -22.90
N ASP A 63 -14.73 -5.05 -22.16
CA ASP A 63 -15.86 -4.15 -22.42
C ASP A 63 -15.41 -3.02 -23.33
N GLN A 64 -15.84 -3.07 -24.59
CA GLN A 64 -15.48 -2.10 -25.63
C GLN A 64 -16.49 -0.96 -25.75
N ARG A 65 -17.51 -0.91 -24.89
CA ARG A 65 -18.51 0.16 -24.91
C ARG A 65 -17.90 1.48 -24.45
N GLU A 66 -18.31 2.58 -25.07
CA GLU A 66 -17.89 3.93 -24.67
C GLU A 66 -18.39 4.30 -23.26
N ASP A 67 -19.54 3.79 -22.84
CA ASP A 67 -20.16 4.00 -21.52
C ASP A 67 -19.78 2.91 -20.49
N ARG A 68 -18.69 2.17 -20.75
CA ARG A 68 -18.27 1.07 -19.89
C ARG A 68 -18.03 1.53 -18.44
N PRO A 69 -18.46 0.75 -17.44
CA PRO A 69 -18.21 1.08 -16.05
C PRO A 69 -16.71 1.02 -15.73
N LEU A 70 -16.26 1.97 -14.93
CA LEU A 70 -14.91 2.01 -14.38
C LEU A 70 -14.88 1.37 -12.98
N PHE A 71 -13.85 0.58 -12.71
CA PHE A 71 -13.65 -0.11 -11.45
C PHE A 71 -12.48 0.48 -10.69
N VAL A 72 -12.64 0.67 -9.38
CA VAL A 72 -11.54 1.14 -8.51
C VAL A 72 -10.44 0.09 -8.49
N ARG A 73 -9.26 0.47 -8.97
CA ARG A 73 -8.05 -0.36 -8.95
C ARG A 73 -7.20 -0.10 -7.71
N LEU A 74 -7.12 1.17 -7.31
CA LEU A 74 -6.29 1.63 -6.20
C LEU A 74 -7.00 2.78 -5.50
N VAL A 75 -7.02 2.73 -4.18
CA VAL A 75 -7.34 3.88 -3.33
C VAL A 75 -6.06 4.29 -2.63
N ASP A 76 -5.60 5.50 -2.88
CA ASP A 76 -4.45 6.11 -2.23
C ASP A 76 -4.93 7.16 -1.23
N ILE A 77 -4.48 7.06 0.01
CA ILE A 77 -4.97 7.84 1.13
C ILE A 77 -3.79 8.50 1.83
N GLU A 78 -3.66 9.81 1.68
CA GLU A 78 -2.64 10.60 2.37
C GLU A 78 -3.19 11.23 3.65
N LEU A 79 -2.35 11.28 4.69
CA LEU A 79 -2.64 11.74 6.04
C LEU A 79 -1.67 12.87 6.40
N SER A 80 -2.21 14.04 6.74
CA SER A 80 -1.43 15.20 7.14
C SER A 80 -2.03 15.84 8.39
N PRO A 81 -1.34 15.81 9.56
CA PRO A 81 -0.02 15.22 9.79
C PRO A 81 -0.02 13.68 9.72
N PRO A 82 1.16 13.02 9.64
CA PRO A 82 1.28 11.57 9.80
C PRO A 82 0.69 11.10 11.13
N VAL A 83 0.07 9.92 11.13
CA VAL A 83 -0.67 9.41 12.30
C VAL A 83 -0.14 8.04 12.74
N PRO A 84 -0.20 7.71 14.04
CA PRO A 84 0.11 6.37 14.52
C PRO A 84 -0.68 5.28 13.77
N ILE A 85 0.00 4.18 13.45
CA ILE A 85 -0.59 3.02 12.75
C ILE A 85 -1.85 2.49 13.47
N ASP A 86 -1.91 2.56 14.80
CA ASP A 86 -3.10 2.13 15.54
C ASP A 86 -4.35 3.02 15.37
N GLN A 87 -4.18 4.27 14.95
CA GLN A 87 -5.27 5.21 14.73
C GLN A 87 -5.90 5.06 13.33
N LEU A 88 -5.21 4.42 12.39
CA LEU A 88 -5.68 4.29 11.01
C LEU A 88 -7.10 3.72 10.87
N PRO A 89 -7.51 2.64 11.57
CA PRO A 89 -8.87 2.11 11.45
C PRO A 89 -9.97 3.10 11.86
N SER A 90 -9.65 4.06 12.73
CA SER A 90 -10.60 5.10 13.15
C SER A 90 -10.72 6.24 12.15
N LEU A 91 -9.64 6.51 11.39
CA LEU A 91 -9.56 7.60 10.42
C LEU A 91 -9.98 7.17 9.01
N ILE A 92 -9.81 5.89 8.68
CA ILE A 92 -10.05 5.28 7.37
C ILE A 92 -11.03 4.10 7.52
N PRO A 93 -12.35 4.30 7.38
CA PRO A 93 -13.38 3.27 7.57
C PRO A 93 -13.24 2.04 6.67
N GLU A 94 -12.63 2.21 5.50
CA GLU A 94 -12.33 1.17 4.51
C GLU A 94 -11.10 0.33 4.89
N PHE A 95 -10.24 0.86 5.75
CA PHE A 95 -9.06 0.18 6.27
C PHE A 95 -9.46 -0.68 7.48
N ARG A 96 -9.70 -1.96 7.20
CA ARG A 96 -10.16 -2.95 8.19
C ARG A 96 -9.15 -4.09 8.25
N PRO A 97 -7.93 -3.90 8.78
CA PRO A 97 -6.91 -4.93 8.82
C PRO A 97 -7.41 -6.19 9.56
N SER A 98 -6.86 -7.35 9.21
CA SER A 98 -7.20 -8.59 9.93
C SER A 98 -6.62 -8.57 11.35
N ALA A 99 -7.36 -9.11 12.31
CA ALA A 99 -6.87 -9.34 13.67
C ALA A 99 -6.24 -10.74 13.83
N GLU A 100 -6.33 -11.58 12.80
CA GLU A 100 -5.80 -12.93 12.83
C GLU A 100 -4.27 -12.92 12.74
N GLN A 101 -3.64 -13.76 13.56
CA GLN A 101 -2.19 -13.95 13.56
C GLN A 101 -1.70 -14.56 12.23
N ALA A 102 -2.48 -15.46 11.64
CA ALA A 102 -2.15 -16.14 10.38
C ALA A 102 -2.27 -15.23 9.15
N SER A 103 -2.82 -14.02 9.28
CA SER A 103 -2.90 -13.08 8.18
C SER A 103 -1.51 -12.57 7.79
N PRO A 104 -1.06 -12.78 6.53
CA PRO A 104 0.28 -12.42 6.12
C PRO A 104 0.54 -10.91 6.24
N ALA A 105 1.70 -10.57 6.81
CA ALA A 105 2.20 -9.22 6.88
C ALA A 105 3.69 -9.19 6.51
N PHE A 106 4.09 -8.15 5.81
CA PHE A 106 5.47 -7.93 5.38
C PHE A 106 5.86 -6.49 5.64
N ARG A 107 7.16 -6.22 5.70
CA ARG A 107 7.69 -4.86 5.78
C ARG A 107 8.85 -4.65 4.82
N SER A 108 9.11 -3.38 4.56
CA SER A 108 10.40 -2.88 4.11
C SER A 108 10.92 -1.84 5.10
N ASN A 109 11.89 -1.03 4.67
CA ASN A 109 12.38 0.11 5.44
C ASN A 109 11.43 1.32 5.41
N ILE A 110 10.44 1.34 4.50
CA ILE A 110 9.56 2.51 4.31
C ILE A 110 8.06 2.17 4.28
N TRP A 111 7.70 0.88 4.28
CA TRP A 111 6.29 0.48 4.28
C TRP A 111 6.02 -0.85 5.01
N VAL A 112 4.77 -1.03 5.42
CA VAL A 112 4.19 -2.30 5.93
C VAL A 112 3.08 -2.74 4.99
N LEU A 113 3.11 -4.00 4.54
CA LEU A 113 2.12 -4.61 3.65
C LEU A 113 1.32 -5.64 4.43
N LEU A 114 -0.01 -5.51 4.40
CA LEU A 114 -0.95 -6.37 5.10
C LEU A 114 -1.87 -7.03 4.08
N PHE A 115 -2.09 -8.33 4.23
CA PHE A 115 -3.07 -9.07 3.44
C PHE A 115 -4.35 -9.31 4.25
N LYS A 116 -5.50 -9.27 3.58
CA LYS A 116 -6.80 -9.52 4.19
C LYS A 116 -7.64 -10.49 3.37
N GLY A 117 -8.27 -11.42 4.07
CA GLY A 117 -9.27 -12.33 3.52
C GLY A 117 -8.68 -13.42 2.64
N THR A 118 -9.53 -14.05 1.84
CA THR A 118 -9.15 -15.07 0.87
C THR A 118 -8.93 -14.45 -0.51
N PRO A 119 -8.18 -15.13 -1.40
CA PRO A 119 -8.10 -14.73 -2.79
C PRO A 119 -9.48 -14.59 -3.45
N SER A 120 -9.63 -13.57 -4.30
CA SER A 120 -10.82 -13.36 -5.13
C SER A 120 -10.44 -13.55 -6.60
N PRO A 121 -11.06 -14.52 -7.30
CA PRO A 121 -10.90 -14.67 -8.74
C PRO A 121 -11.32 -13.41 -9.52
N GLU A 122 -12.30 -12.68 -9.01
CA GLU A 122 -12.80 -11.43 -9.59
C GLU A 122 -11.72 -10.34 -9.55
N ALA A 123 -10.88 -10.28 -8.53
CA ALA A 123 -9.79 -9.31 -8.47
C ALA A 123 -8.77 -9.43 -9.64
N ARG A 124 -8.79 -10.53 -10.41
CA ARG A 124 -7.93 -10.67 -11.61
C ARG A 124 -8.23 -9.62 -12.68
N PHE A 125 -9.49 -9.21 -12.87
CA PHE A 125 -9.81 -8.29 -13.96
C PHE A 125 -9.21 -6.89 -13.74
N ILE A 126 -9.05 -6.45 -12.49
CA ILE A 126 -8.42 -5.15 -12.16
C ILE A 126 -6.88 -5.17 -12.26
N ILE A 127 -6.26 -6.35 -12.35
CA ILE A 127 -4.80 -6.49 -12.40
C ILE A 127 -4.26 -7.02 -13.74
N ARG A 128 -5.13 -7.50 -14.68
CA ARG A 128 -4.75 -8.18 -15.93
C ARG A 128 -3.49 -7.62 -16.61
N GLU A 129 -2.36 -8.21 -16.24
CA GLU A 129 -1.01 -8.00 -16.75
C GLU A 129 -0.55 -9.38 -17.23
N GLN A 130 0.10 -9.42 -18.39
CA GLN A 130 0.55 -10.66 -19.01
C GLN A 130 1.35 -11.50 -17.99
N GLU A 131 1.05 -12.80 -17.92
CA GLU A 131 1.60 -13.78 -16.94
C GLU A 131 1.05 -13.71 -15.51
N LYS A 132 0.30 -12.67 -15.13
CA LYS A 132 -0.22 -12.53 -13.75
C LYS A 132 -1.65 -13.03 -13.54
N ASP A 133 -2.32 -13.48 -14.60
CA ASP A 133 -3.69 -14.00 -14.56
C ASP A 133 -3.83 -15.32 -13.78
N ARG A 134 -2.71 -16.04 -13.60
CA ARG A 134 -2.65 -17.30 -12.84
C ARG A 134 -2.43 -17.09 -11.33
N LEU A 135 -2.17 -15.86 -10.92
CA LEU A 135 -1.91 -15.55 -9.52
C LEU A 135 -3.21 -15.42 -8.74
N ASP A 136 -3.11 -15.72 -7.46
CA ASP A 136 -4.15 -15.45 -6.48
C ASP A 136 -3.99 -14.03 -5.95
N TRP A 137 -5.07 -13.26 -6.06
CA TRP A 137 -5.13 -11.85 -5.71
C TRP A 137 -5.98 -11.64 -4.48
N LEU A 138 -5.42 -10.93 -3.51
CA LEU A 138 -6.03 -10.65 -2.24
C LEU A 138 -6.14 -9.14 -2.04
N LEU A 139 -7.11 -8.73 -1.23
CA LEU A 139 -7.14 -7.37 -0.71
C LEU A 139 -5.88 -7.12 0.13
N SER A 140 -5.20 -6.03 -0.16
CA SER A 140 -4.01 -5.62 0.55
C SER A 140 -4.06 -4.16 0.98
N TYR A 141 -3.40 -3.90 2.10
CA TYR A 141 -3.15 -2.56 2.60
C TYR A 141 -1.65 -2.32 2.69
N GLN A 142 -1.16 -1.26 2.06
CA GLN A 142 0.23 -0.86 2.15
C GLN A 142 0.34 0.47 2.88
N LEU A 143 1.04 0.48 4.01
CA LEU A 143 1.16 1.61 4.92
C LEU A 143 2.56 2.19 4.78
N PHE A 144 2.69 3.45 4.40
CA PHE A 144 3.97 4.10 4.15
C PHE A 144 4.33 5.10 5.25
N SER A 145 5.62 5.16 5.55
CA SER A 145 6.24 6.20 6.37
C SER A 145 7.34 6.87 5.56
N MET A 146 7.15 8.14 5.23
CA MET A 146 8.12 8.98 4.51
C MET A 146 9.39 9.22 5.31
N GLN A 147 9.30 9.18 6.65
CA GLN A 147 10.45 9.25 7.56
C GLN A 147 11.14 7.89 7.73
N GLY A 148 10.62 6.84 7.09
CA GLY A 148 11.07 5.46 7.26
C GLY A 148 10.41 4.77 8.45
N LEU A 149 10.54 3.45 8.49
CA LEU A 149 10.08 2.61 9.58
C LEU A 149 11.27 2.28 10.51
N PRO A 150 11.07 2.32 11.84
CA PRO A 150 12.12 1.91 12.76
C PRO A 150 12.43 0.42 12.65
N ASP A 151 13.62 0.00 13.08
CA ASP A 151 14.03 -1.41 13.12
C ASP A 151 13.03 -2.27 13.91
N ARG A 152 12.55 -1.75 15.05
CA ARG A 152 11.46 -2.36 15.80
C ARG A 152 10.15 -1.64 15.49
N LEU A 153 9.29 -2.30 14.73
CA LEU A 153 7.94 -1.80 14.46
C LEU A 153 7.11 -1.80 15.76
N THR A 154 6.43 -0.69 16.02
CA THR A 154 5.48 -0.54 17.14
C THR A 154 4.17 0.06 16.63
N ARG A 155 3.12 0.01 17.46
CA ARG A 155 1.82 0.60 17.13
C ARG A 155 1.78 2.13 17.15
N SER A 156 2.86 2.77 17.60
CA SER A 156 3.03 4.23 17.59
C SER A 156 3.76 4.75 16.36
N VAL A 157 4.20 3.87 15.46
CA VAL A 157 4.88 4.28 14.22
C VAL A 157 3.95 5.14 13.39
N LEU A 158 4.47 6.26 12.91
CA LEU A 158 3.72 7.23 12.12
C LEU A 158 3.60 6.77 10.67
N ILE A 159 2.40 6.91 10.12
CA ILE A 159 2.02 6.58 8.77
C ILE A 159 1.41 7.82 8.13
N ASP A 160 1.93 8.21 6.98
CA ASP A 160 1.44 9.36 6.22
C ASP A 160 0.67 8.97 4.96
N ARG A 161 0.74 7.70 4.55
CA ARG A 161 0.04 7.23 3.36
C ARG A 161 -0.40 5.78 3.48
N VAL A 162 -1.60 5.48 3.01
CA VAL A 162 -2.20 4.15 2.98
C VAL A 162 -2.72 3.87 1.57
N GLU A 163 -2.26 2.77 0.98
CA GLU A 163 -2.80 2.27 -0.28
C GLU A 163 -3.69 1.05 -0.02
N ILE A 164 -4.88 1.05 -0.63
CA ILE A 164 -5.80 -0.09 -0.67
C ILE A 164 -5.84 -0.59 -2.11
N SER A 165 -5.39 -1.82 -2.33
CA SER A 165 -5.28 -2.42 -3.67
C SER A 165 -5.40 -3.95 -3.62
N ALA A 166 -5.31 -4.61 -4.77
CA ALA A 166 -5.13 -6.04 -4.84
C ALA A 166 -3.65 -6.41 -5.07
N GLN A 167 -3.13 -7.33 -4.26
CA GLN A 167 -1.77 -7.86 -4.36
C GLN A 167 -1.76 -9.38 -4.34
N SER A 168 -0.70 -9.98 -4.86
CA SER A 168 -0.52 -11.43 -4.82
C SER A 168 0.55 -11.84 -3.82
N LEU A 169 0.16 -12.73 -2.89
CA LEU A 169 1.08 -13.30 -1.92
C LEU A 169 2.19 -14.11 -2.59
N GLN A 170 1.89 -14.79 -3.71
CA GLN A 170 2.89 -15.54 -4.47
C GLN A 170 3.95 -14.61 -5.05
N LEU A 171 3.55 -13.44 -5.54
CA LEU A 171 4.48 -12.44 -6.08
C LEU A 171 5.40 -11.90 -4.98
N VAL A 172 4.84 -11.58 -3.81
CA VAL A 172 5.59 -11.09 -2.66
C VAL A 172 6.59 -12.13 -2.17
N THR A 173 6.15 -13.37 -1.94
CA THR A 173 6.96 -14.42 -1.32
C THR A 173 8.00 -15.04 -2.26
N GLN A 174 7.72 -15.10 -3.57
CA GLN A 174 8.62 -15.74 -4.53
C GLN A 174 9.51 -14.73 -5.28
N ARG A 175 8.95 -13.59 -5.69
CA ARG A 175 9.65 -12.63 -6.57
C ARG A 175 10.20 -11.41 -5.83
N GLN A 176 9.68 -11.11 -4.64
CA GLN A 176 10.06 -9.92 -3.87
C GLN A 176 10.57 -10.24 -2.46
N ARG A 177 11.00 -11.49 -2.23
CA ARG A 177 11.49 -11.99 -0.94
C ARG A 177 12.59 -11.12 -0.32
N HIS A 178 13.44 -10.50 -1.14
CA HIS A 178 14.55 -9.66 -0.67
C HIS A 178 14.13 -8.26 -0.22
N THR A 179 12.92 -7.80 -0.56
CA THR A 179 12.41 -6.48 -0.21
C THR A 179 11.23 -6.52 0.76
N HIS A 180 10.69 -7.73 0.99
CA HIS A 180 9.52 -7.99 1.84
C HIS A 180 9.91 -8.94 2.96
N GLU A 181 10.33 -8.37 4.09
CA GLU A 181 10.60 -9.15 5.30
C GLU A 181 9.26 -9.57 5.94
N PRO A 182 9.00 -10.87 6.15
CA PRO A 182 7.81 -11.31 6.87
C PRO A 182 7.83 -10.83 8.30
N ILE A 183 6.71 -10.28 8.78
CA ILE A 183 6.54 -9.85 10.17
C ILE A 183 5.25 -10.38 10.74
N LEU A 184 5.16 -10.36 12.07
CA LEU A 184 3.90 -10.57 12.75
C LEU A 184 2.94 -9.41 12.45
N ASN A 185 1.68 -9.74 12.12
CA ASN A 185 0.66 -8.75 11.78
C ASN A 185 0.52 -7.68 12.90
N PRO A 186 0.75 -6.38 12.62
CA PRO A 186 0.69 -5.31 13.62
C PRO A 186 -0.66 -5.15 14.33
N TYR A 187 -1.71 -5.73 13.77
CA TYR A 187 -3.09 -5.66 14.29
C TYR A 187 -3.54 -6.94 14.99
N CYS A 188 -2.70 -7.99 15.04
CA CYS A 188 -3.03 -9.20 15.79
C CYS A 188 -2.71 -9.05 17.29
N GLY A 189 -3.39 -9.83 18.13
CA GLY A 189 -3.25 -9.76 19.59
C GLY A 189 -1.83 -10.04 20.10
N GLU A 190 -1.08 -10.90 19.41
CA GLU A 190 0.29 -11.24 19.81
C GLU A 190 1.28 -10.11 19.57
N PHE A 191 1.16 -9.40 18.45
CA PHE A 191 2.03 -8.25 18.16
C PHE A 191 1.86 -7.15 19.21
N ILE A 192 0.61 -6.94 19.64
CA ILE A 192 0.27 -6.00 20.71
C ILE A 192 0.98 -6.39 22.01
N ARG A 193 0.99 -7.68 22.37
CA ARG A 193 1.69 -8.18 23.56
C ARG A 193 3.21 -8.04 23.44
N GLN A 194 3.79 -8.35 22.28
CA GLN A 194 5.23 -8.25 22.04
C GLN A 194 5.73 -6.80 22.06
N SER A 195 4.94 -5.86 21.53
CA SER A 195 5.28 -4.43 21.53
C SER A 195 5.41 -3.83 22.93
N ALA A 196 4.71 -4.40 23.93
CA ALA A 196 4.75 -3.93 25.31
C ALA A 196 6.06 -4.28 26.05
N VAL A 197 6.87 -5.19 25.51
CA VAL A 197 8.15 -5.58 26.13
C VAL A 197 9.19 -4.47 25.87
N PRO A 198 9.88 -3.92 26.89
CA PRO A 198 10.92 -2.92 26.69
C PRO A 198 12.08 -3.48 25.86
N VAL A 199 12.69 -2.64 25.02
CA VAL A 199 13.92 -3.03 24.31
C VAL A 199 15.04 -3.12 25.35
N SER A 200 15.70 -4.27 25.44
CA SER A 200 16.94 -4.39 26.22
C SER A 200 17.94 -3.33 25.73
N PRO A 201 18.63 -2.59 26.61
CA PRO A 201 19.55 -1.55 26.18
C PRO A 201 20.55 -2.14 25.18
N ALA A 202 20.77 -1.43 24.07
CA ALA A 202 21.74 -1.83 23.07
C ALA A 202 23.09 -2.06 23.76
N LYS A 203 23.72 -3.22 23.52
CA LYS A 203 25.07 -3.48 24.03
C LYS A 203 25.98 -2.38 23.51
N THR A 204 26.57 -1.61 24.41
CA THR A 204 27.52 -0.55 24.07
C THR A 204 28.63 -1.16 23.22
N ILE A 205 28.81 -0.68 21.99
CA ILE A 205 29.92 -1.10 21.14
C ILE A 205 31.20 -0.62 21.84
N PRO A 206 32.14 -1.51 22.17
CA PRO A 206 33.41 -1.09 22.78
C PRO A 206 34.15 -0.16 21.82
N VAL A 207 34.49 1.04 22.27
CA VAL A 207 35.36 1.95 21.51
C VAL A 207 36.78 1.35 21.53
N PRO A 208 37.46 1.19 20.39
CA PRO A 208 38.84 0.67 20.35
C PRO A 208 39.78 1.58 21.15
N LYS A 209 40.65 0.98 21.96
CA LYS A 209 41.64 1.68 22.82
C LYS A 209 42.73 2.46 22.07
N TYR A 210 42.75 2.43 20.73
CA TYR A 210 43.75 3.13 19.91
C TYR A 210 43.29 4.53 19.46
N ALA A 211 42.19 5.04 20.03
CA ALA A 211 41.66 6.38 19.75
C ALA A 211 42.20 7.46 20.70
N GLU A 212 43.28 7.19 21.44
CA GLU A 212 44.09 8.16 22.19
C GLU A 212 45.50 8.27 21.61
#